data_AF-A0A101J3K2-F1
#
_entry.id   AF-A0A101J3K2-F1
#
_cell.length_a   1.000
_cell.length_b   1.000
_cell.length_c   1.000
_cell.angle_alpha   90.00
_cell.angle_beta   90.00
_cell.angle_gamma   90.00
#
_symmetry.space_group_name_H-M   'P 1'
#
loop_
_entity.id
_entity.type
_entity.pdbx_description
1 polymer ?
#
loop_
_entity_poly.entity_id
_entity_poly.type
_entity_poly.pdbx_seq_one_letter_code
_entity_poly.pdbx_strand_id
1 'polypeptide(L)'
;MEKKYKADNGQANLYWGIAAIILLGVVIYRFMHDESIWNYILYFGFVILFMMSTTIKEYTITTLNFLEIRYVLKLFPKNRRIPIGDMVGLKKIKKNQLRIDKVRG
;
A
#
# COMPACT_ATOMS: atom_id res chain seq x y z
N MET A 1 18.40 6.01 18.27
CA MET A 1 16.93 5.86 18.08
C MET A 1 16.63 5.86 16.59
N GLU A 2 15.85 4.89 16.10
CA GLU A 2 15.39 4.85 14.71
C GLU A 2 14.33 5.92 14.47
N LYS A 3 14.42 6.65 13.36
CA LYS A 3 13.41 7.65 12.98
C LYS A 3 12.35 6.98 12.11
N LYS A 4 11.09 7.03 12.54
CA LYS A 4 9.93 6.45 11.84
C LYS A 4 9.11 7.55 11.16
N TYR A 5 8.69 7.30 9.93
CA TYR A 5 7.89 8.21 9.13
C TYR A 5 6.68 7.47 8.53
N LYS A 6 5.53 8.12 8.53
CA LYS A 6 4.34 7.57 7.87
C LYS A 6 4.54 7.64 6.35
N ALA A 7 4.22 6.54 5.66
CA ALA A 7 4.30 6.50 4.21
C ALA A 7 3.10 7.21 3.57
N ASP A 8 3.35 7.95 2.49
CA ASP A 8 2.32 8.40 1.58
C ASP A 8 2.24 7.42 0.39
N ASN A 9 1.12 6.71 0.27
CA ASN A 9 0.87 5.77 -0.83
C ASN A 9 0.30 6.46 -2.09
N GLY A 10 0.15 7.80 -2.05
CA GLY A 10 -0.35 8.58 -3.17
C GLY A 10 -1.78 8.22 -3.57
N GLN A 11 -2.10 8.42 -4.85
CA GLN A 11 -3.44 8.18 -5.39
C GLN A 11 -3.78 6.70 -5.57
N ALA A 12 -2.81 5.78 -5.46
CA ALA A 12 -3.06 4.34 -5.61
C ALA A 12 -4.15 3.85 -4.67
N ASN A 13 -4.11 4.26 -3.39
CA ASN A 13 -5.13 3.89 -2.41
C ASN A 13 -6.53 4.45 -2.76
N LEU A 14 -6.61 5.62 -3.41
CA LEU A 14 -7.87 6.19 -3.88
C LEU A 14 -8.47 5.32 -4.99
N TYR A 15 -7.67 4.96 -6.00
CA TYR A 15 -8.12 4.11 -7.11
C TYR A 15 -8.55 2.72 -6.62
N TRP A 16 -7.79 2.14 -5.69
CA TRP A 16 -8.16 0.88 -5.05
C TRP A 16 -9.46 0.98 -4.25
N GLY A 17 -9.70 2.10 -3.56
CA GLY A 17 -10.97 2.37 -2.87
C GLY A 17 -12.16 2.47 -3.83
N ILE A 18 -12.00 3.17 -4.96
CA ILE A 18 -13.04 3.27 -5.99
C ILE A 18 -13.35 1.89 -6.58
N ALA A 19 -12.31 1.11 -6.92
CA ALA A 19 -12.48 -0.25 -7.44
C ALA A 19 -13.23 -1.14 -6.44
N ALA A 20 -12.93 -1.04 -5.14
CA ALA A 20 -13.64 -1.77 -4.10
C ALA A 20 -15.14 -1.39 -4.04
N ILE A 21 -15.48 -0.09 -4.11
CA ILE A 21 -16.88 0.37 -4.12
C ILE A 21 -17.65 -0.17 -5.33
N ILE A 22 -17.05 -0.13 -6.52
CA ILE A 22 -17.67 -0.68 -7.73
C ILE A 22 -17.95 -2.17 -7.56
N LEU A 23 -16.98 -2.92 -7.04
CA LEU A 23 -17.10 -4.36 -6.89
C LEU A 23 -18.12 -4.73 -5.81
N LEU A 24 -18.24 -3.94 -4.75
CA LEU A 24 -19.32 -4.04 -3.77
C LEU A 24 -20.69 -3.81 -4.42
N GLY A 25 -20.82 -2.81 -5.29
CA GLY A 25 -22.05 -2.57 -6.06
C GLY A 25 -22.45 -3.77 -6.92
N VAL A 26 -21.48 -4.42 -7.57
CA VAL A 26 -21.72 -5.65 -8.36
C VAL A 26 -22.20 -6.80 -7.48
N VAL A 27 -21.61 -6.98 -6.29
CA VAL A 27 -22.04 -8.01 -5.33
C VAL A 27 -23.48 -7.78 -4.91
N ILE A 28 -23.85 -6.54 -4.53
CA ILE A 28 -25.21 -6.19 -4.11
C ILE A 28 -26.20 -6.40 -5.26
N TYR A 29 -25.88 -5.92 -6.46
CA TYR A 29 -26.74 -6.06 -7.62
C TYR A 29 -27.06 -7.53 -7.93
N ARG A 30 -26.04 -8.39 -7.96
CA ARG A 30 -26.20 -9.82 -8.23
C ARG A 30 -26.93 -10.56 -7.12
N PHE A 31 -26.70 -10.16 -5.87
CA PHE A 31 -27.47 -10.68 -4.74
C PHE A 31 -28.97 -10.38 -4.90
N MET A 32 -29.32 -9.17 -5.33
CA MET A 32 -30.72 -8.79 -5.56
C MET A 32 -31.39 -9.50 -6.74
N HIS A 33 -30.61 -10.09 -7.66
CA HIS A 33 -31.11 -10.82 -8.83
C HIS A 33 -31.04 -12.35 -8.64
N ASP A 34 -30.85 -12.83 -7.40
CA ASP A 34 -30.71 -14.25 -7.06
C ASP A 34 -29.61 -14.98 -7.85
N GLU A 35 -28.60 -14.24 -8.31
CA GLU A 35 -27.44 -14.80 -8.99
C GLU A 35 -26.39 -15.31 -7.99
N SER A 36 -25.52 -16.21 -8.44
CA SER A 36 -24.41 -16.67 -7.61
C SER A 36 -23.43 -15.53 -7.30
N ILE A 37 -23.32 -15.19 -6.02
CA ILE A 37 -22.46 -14.11 -5.50
C ILE A 37 -21.07 -14.58 -5.04
N TRP A 38 -20.87 -15.90 -4.91
CA TRP A 38 -19.67 -16.46 -4.25
C TRP A 38 -18.36 -16.05 -4.92
N ASN A 39 -18.31 -16.07 -6.25
CA ASN A 39 -17.14 -15.62 -7.00
C ASN A 39 -16.84 -14.13 -6.77
N TYR A 40 -17.88 -13.30 -6.67
CA TYR A 40 -17.74 -11.86 -6.44
C TYR A 40 -17.27 -11.54 -5.03
N ILE A 41 -17.75 -12.29 -4.03
CA ILE A 41 -17.25 -12.20 -2.64
C ILE A 41 -15.76 -12.58 -2.59
N LEU A 42 -15.37 -13.67 -3.26
CA LEU A 42 -13.96 -14.07 -3.36
C LEU A 42 -13.11 -12.99 -4.02
N TYR A 43 -13.54 -12.44 -5.15
CA TYR A 43 -12.84 -11.35 -5.83
C TYR A 43 -12.73 -10.11 -4.96
N PHE A 44 -13.78 -9.76 -4.22
CA PHE A 44 -13.76 -8.65 -3.27
C PHE A 44 -12.72 -8.86 -2.17
N GLY A 45 -12.68 -10.05 -1.58
CA GLY A 45 -11.66 -10.43 -0.60
C GLY A 45 -10.24 -10.32 -1.17
N PHE A 46 -10.02 -10.80 -2.39
CA PHE A 46 -8.72 -10.68 -3.07
C PHE A 46 -8.30 -9.22 -3.30
N VAL A 47 -9.22 -8.35 -3.71
CA VAL A 47 -8.93 -6.92 -3.90
C VAL A 47 -8.51 -6.26 -2.58
N ILE A 48 -9.19 -6.57 -1.48
CA ILE A 48 -8.83 -6.05 -0.15
C ILE A 48 -7.44 -6.53 0.25
N LEU A 49 -7.18 -7.84 0.15
CA LEU A 49 -5.88 -8.43 0.48
C LEU A 49 -4.75 -7.84 -0.36
N PHE A 50 -4.98 -7.69 -1.67
CA PHE A 50 -4.00 -7.10 -2.59
C PHE A 50 -3.73 -5.63 -2.27
N MET A 51 -4.78 -4.85 -1.99
CA MET A 51 -4.64 -3.44 -1.59
C MET A 51 -3.79 -3.32 -0.33
N MET A 52 -4.07 -4.11 0.72
CA MET A 52 -3.28 -4.08 1.94
C MET A 52 -1.85 -4.61 1.75
N SER A 53 -1.64 -5.56 0.83
CA SER A 53 -0.31 -6.08 0.51
C SER A 53 0.59 -5.06 -0.19
N THR A 54 0.00 -4.17 -0.99
CA THR A 54 0.73 -3.14 -1.74
C THR A 54 0.87 -1.84 -0.96
N THR A 55 0.01 -1.62 0.04
CA THR A 55 0.02 -0.42 0.88
C THR A 55 1.22 -0.40 1.83
N ILE A 56 2.06 0.63 1.71
CA ILE A 56 3.18 0.90 2.62
C ILE A 56 2.64 1.56 3.89
N LYS A 57 3.04 1.05 5.05
CA LYS A 57 2.65 1.56 6.36
C LYS A 57 3.60 2.65 6.85
N GLU A 58 4.88 2.32 6.89
CA GLU A 58 5.92 3.17 7.48
C GLU A 58 7.26 3.02 6.77
N TYR A 59 8.02 4.12 6.78
CA TYR A 59 9.42 4.17 6.43
C TYR A 59 10.24 4.32 7.71
N THR A 60 11.23 3.45 7.93
CA THR A 60 12.12 3.51 9.09
C THR A 60 13.55 3.78 8.63
N ILE A 61 14.17 4.84 9.14
CA ILE A 61 15.60 5.09 8.95
C ILE A 61 16.36 4.35 10.05
N THR A 62 17.14 3.35 9.63
CA THR A 62 18.00 2.54 10.49
C THR A 62 19.31 3.27 10.81
N THR A 63 20.03 2.78 11.81
CA THR A 63 21.36 3.32 12.21
C THR A 63 22.43 3.13 11.14
N LEU A 64 22.24 2.17 10.23
CA LEU A 64 23.16 1.85 9.14
C LEU A 64 22.85 2.65 7.84
N ASN A 65 22.10 3.75 7.94
CA ASN A 65 21.70 4.58 6.80
C ASN A 65 20.90 3.84 5.71
N PHE A 66 20.11 2.84 6.11
CA PHE A 66 19.09 2.24 5.23
C PHE A 66 17.70 2.76 5.57
N LEU A 67 16.90 2.98 4.54
CA LEU A 67 15.46 3.12 4.67
C LEU A 67 14.82 1.75 4.53
N GLU A 68 14.17 1.29 5.59
CA GLU A 68 13.30 0.13 5.57
C GLU A 68 11.88 0.53 5.19
N ILE A 69 11.35 -0.10 4.15
CA ILE A 69 9.95 0.00 3.76
C ILE A 69 9.19 -1.13 4.47
N ARG A 70 8.19 -0.76 5.28
CA ARG A 70 7.32 -1.72 5.96
C ARG A 70 5.90 -1.62 5.42
N TYR A 71 5.40 -2.74 4.91
CA TYR A 71 4.05 -2.87 4.35
C TYR A 71 3.01 -3.16 5.44
N VAL A 72 1.74 -2.87 5.16
CA VAL A 72 0.62 -3.15 6.07
C VAL A 72 0.44 -4.66 6.26
N LEU A 73 0.47 -5.42 5.16
CA LEU A 73 0.46 -6.88 5.16
C LEU A 73 1.84 -7.43 4.77
N LYS A 74 2.39 -8.34 5.58
CA LYS A 74 3.65 -9.05 5.31
C LYS A 74 3.45 -10.27 4.39
N LEU A 75 2.55 -10.17 3.42
CA LEU A 75 2.34 -11.26 2.44
C LEU A 75 3.60 -11.48 1.59
N PHE A 76 4.41 -10.43 1.40
CA PHE A 76 5.73 -10.54 0.82
C PHE A 76 6.81 -10.49 1.92
N PRO A 77 7.68 -11.51 2.04
CA PRO A 77 8.66 -11.62 3.12
C PRO A 77 9.83 -10.61 3.04
N LYS A 78 9.91 -9.83 1.96
CA LYS A 78 11.04 -8.93 1.71
C LYS A 78 10.70 -7.50 2.15
N ASN A 79 11.10 -7.15 3.39
CA ASN A 79 11.25 -5.75 3.75
C ASN A 79 12.26 -5.12 2.77
N ARG A 80 11.79 -4.25 1.88
CA ARG A 80 12.67 -3.61 0.90
C ARG A 80 13.54 -2.60 1.65
N ARG A 81 14.85 -2.82 1.62
CA ARG A 81 15.86 -1.90 2.13
C ARG A 81 16.40 -1.09 0.97
N ILE A 82 16.40 0.23 1.11
CA ILE A 82 16.99 1.14 0.14
C ILE A 82 18.14 1.88 0.83
N PRO A 83 19.37 1.81 0.33
CA PRO A 83 20.47 2.63 0.85
C PRO A 83 20.11 4.10 0.67
N ILE A 84 20.29 4.93 1.70
CA ILE A 84 20.04 6.38 1.57
C ILE A 84 20.93 6.99 0.48
N GLY A 85 22.13 6.46 0.27
CA GLY A 85 23.05 6.90 -0.80
C GLY A 85 22.50 6.71 -2.22
N ASP A 86 21.57 5.76 -2.41
CA ASP A 86 20.93 5.50 -3.71
C ASP A 86 19.65 6.33 -3.92
N MET A 87 19.26 7.13 -2.92
CA MET A 87 18.08 7.98 -3.01
C MET A 87 18.40 9.28 -3.76
N VAL A 88 17.74 9.46 -4.89
CA VAL A 88 17.91 10.67 -5.72
C VAL A 88 17.00 11.80 -5.23
N GLY A 89 15.88 11.48 -4.60
CA GLY A 89 14.95 12.47 -4.08
C GLY A 89 14.02 11.95 -2.99
N LEU A 90 13.99 12.67 -1.87
CA LEU A 90 13.09 12.47 -0.72
C LEU A 90 12.31 13.76 -0.50
N LYS A 91 10.99 13.70 -0.66
CA LYS A 91 10.12 14.86 -0.45
C LYS A 91 9.41 14.73 0.88
N LYS A 92 9.66 15.70 1.78
CA LYS A 92 8.91 15.82 3.03
C LYS A 92 7.56 16.49 2.73
N ILE A 93 6.47 15.76 2.97
CA ILE A 93 5.11 16.27 2.73
C ILE A 93 4.55 16.93 3.99
N LYS A 94 4.78 16.32 5.17
CA LYS A 94 4.39 16.87 6.48
C LYS A 94 5.46 16.53 7.53
N LYS A 95 5.32 17.08 8.76
CA LYS A 95 6.29 16.88 9.86
C LYS A 95 6.69 15.40 10.05
N ASN A 96 5.74 14.46 9.88
CA ASN A 96 5.92 13.02 10.06
C ASN A 96 5.58 12.18 8.80
N GLN A 97 5.62 12.77 7.60
CA GLN A 97 5.24 12.09 6.36
C GLN A 97 6.25 12.33 5.25
N LEU A 98 6.73 11.26 4.63
CA LEU A 98 7.74 11.27 3.57
C LEU A 98 7.21 10.56 2.31
N ARG A 99 7.62 11.07 1.15
CA ARG A 99 7.44 10.43 -0.15
C ARG A 99 8.80 10.24 -0.81
N ILE A 100 9.04 9.03 -1.31
CA ILE A 100 10.22 8.69 -2.11
C ILE A 100 9.87 9.02 -3.56
N ASP A 101 10.56 9.99 -4.17
CA ASP A 101 10.26 10.42 -5.54
C ASP A 101 11.12 9.67 -6.56
N LYS A 102 12.38 9.36 -6.25
CA LYS A 102 13.29 8.68 -7.17
C LYS A 102 14.39 7.94 -6.42
N VAL A 103 14.61 6.69 -6.83
CA VAL A 103 15.71 5.83 -6.38
C VAL A 103 16.56 5.53 -7.60
N ARG A 104 17.89 5.63 -7.50
CA ARG A 104 18.80 5.15 -8.56
C ARG A 104 18.68 3.64 -8.63
N GLY A 105 18.40 3.14 -9.82
CA GLY A 105 18.51 1.73 -10.20
C GLY A 105 19.69 1.58 -11.14
#